data_AF-A0A645FI98-F1
#
_entry.id   AF-A0A645FI98-F1
#
_cell.length_a   1.000
_cell.length_b   1.000
_cell.length_c   1.000
_cell.angle_alpha   90.00
_cell.angle_beta   90.00
_cell.angle_gamma   90.00
#
_symmetry.space_group_name_H-M   'P 1'
#
loop_
_entity.id
_entity.type
_entity.pdbx_description
1 polymer ?
#
loop_
_entity_poly.entity_id
_entity_poly.type
_entity_poly.pdbx_seq_one_letter_code
_entity_poly.pdbx_strand_id
1 'polypeptide(L)'
;MAQGIGTDSTQYGVSINLGSTCQAGTAVAILDANGNQVVAIVPDKEYSNVVYSSPALQQGADYGVSVGGTVTGPVHDSIVGNGNYHAGTSLTQFTMSSIVQTVGTAAGGMGMPFGRTPTGSRPDKPAGQRPTW
;
A
#
# COMPACT_ATOMS: atom_id res chain seq x y z
N MET A 1 -17.06 11.70 2.73
CA MET A 1 -17.23 10.39 3.39
C MET A 1 -16.66 9.33 2.45
N ALA A 2 -15.73 8.48 2.90
CA ALA A 2 -15.26 7.32 2.13
C ALA A 2 -15.89 6.07 2.73
N GLN A 3 -16.70 5.35 1.97
CA GLN A 3 -17.32 4.10 2.40
C GLN A 3 -16.36 2.95 2.05
N GLY A 4 -15.88 2.24 3.07
CA GLY A 4 -14.96 1.11 2.91
C GLY A 4 -15.63 -0.13 2.31
N ILE A 5 -14.81 -1.14 2.06
CA ILE A 5 -15.26 -2.44 1.53
C ILE A 5 -15.77 -3.29 2.69
N GLY A 6 -16.92 -3.96 2.50
CA GLY A 6 -17.47 -4.88 3.49
C GLY A 6 -16.62 -6.15 3.60
N THR A 7 -16.43 -6.65 4.82
CA THR A 7 -15.64 -7.87 5.11
C THR A 7 -16.29 -9.16 4.59
N ASP A 8 -17.55 -9.12 4.17
CA ASP A 8 -18.27 -10.25 3.54
C ASP A 8 -18.11 -10.27 2.00
N SER A 9 -17.31 -9.35 1.44
CA SER A 9 -17.11 -9.23 0.00
C SER A 9 -16.20 -10.34 -0.53
N THR A 10 -16.59 -10.96 -1.65
CA THR A 10 -15.72 -11.87 -2.41
C THR A 10 -14.67 -11.13 -3.23
N GLN A 11 -14.76 -9.79 -3.29
CA GLN A 11 -13.80 -8.93 -3.98
C GLN A 11 -12.84 -8.29 -2.98
N TYR A 12 -11.55 -8.59 -3.14
CA TYR A 12 -10.46 -7.98 -2.39
C TYR A 12 -10.34 -6.50 -2.71
N GLY A 13 -9.93 -5.69 -1.74
CA GLY A 13 -9.54 -4.31 -2.02
C GLY A 13 -8.71 -3.63 -0.96
N VAL A 14 -8.14 -2.51 -1.37
CA VAL A 14 -7.17 -1.74 -0.62
C VAL A 14 -7.64 -0.29 -0.48
N SER A 15 -7.56 0.25 0.73
CA SER A 15 -7.72 1.67 1.01
C SER A 15 -6.33 2.30 1.19
N ILE A 16 -5.94 3.16 0.26
CA ILE A 16 -4.67 3.86 0.24
C ILE A 16 -4.87 5.25 0.82
N ASN A 17 -4.40 5.49 2.05
CA ASN A 17 -4.42 6.80 2.66
C ASN A 17 -3.10 7.55 2.42
N LEU A 18 -3.19 8.68 1.73
CA LEU A 18 -2.04 9.55 1.50
C LEU A 18 -1.97 10.50 2.68
N GLY A 19 -0.87 10.45 3.46
CA GLY A 19 -0.67 11.34 4.62
C GLY A 19 -0.61 12.83 4.27
N SER A 20 -0.63 13.17 2.98
CA SER A 20 -0.75 14.52 2.43
C SER A 20 -1.68 14.50 1.22
N THR A 21 -2.42 15.60 1.00
CA THR A 21 -3.28 15.75 -0.20
C THR A 21 -2.41 15.80 -1.46
N CYS A 22 -2.68 14.89 -2.41
CA CYS A 22 -2.10 14.91 -3.74
C CYS A 22 -2.91 15.82 -4.65
N GLN A 23 -2.21 16.56 -5.53
CA GLN A 23 -2.86 17.47 -6.47
C GLN A 23 -3.59 16.70 -7.57
N ALA A 24 -4.63 17.31 -8.13
CA ALA A 24 -5.31 16.83 -9.33
C ALA A 24 -4.30 16.53 -10.45
N GLY A 25 -4.51 15.43 -11.18
CA GLY A 25 -3.61 14.96 -12.25
C GLY A 25 -2.40 14.16 -11.76
N THR A 26 -2.20 14.01 -10.45
CA THR A 26 -1.16 13.11 -9.92
C THR A 26 -1.64 11.67 -10.09
N ALA A 27 -0.88 10.85 -10.82
CA ALA A 27 -1.22 9.43 -10.96
C ALA A 27 -0.91 8.66 -9.67
N VAL A 28 -1.72 7.66 -9.35
CA VAL A 28 -1.46 6.64 -8.34
C VAL A 28 -1.57 5.28 -8.98
N ALA A 29 -0.54 4.46 -8.86
CA ALA A 29 -0.48 3.13 -9.45
C ALA A 29 -0.28 2.07 -8.37
N ILE A 30 -0.96 0.94 -8.56
CA ILE A 30 -0.74 -0.30 -7.82
C ILE A 30 0.01 -1.24 -8.74
N LEU A 31 1.16 -1.70 -8.27
CA LEU A 31 2.09 -2.59 -8.94
C LEU A 31 2.07 -3.95 -8.26
N ASP A 32 2.26 -5.04 -9.01
CA ASP A 32 2.51 -6.35 -8.45
C ASP A 32 3.96 -6.46 -7.90
N ALA A 33 4.28 -7.61 -7.29
CA ALA A 33 5.62 -7.92 -6.80
C ALA A 33 6.72 -7.87 -7.88
N ASN A 34 6.34 -8.03 -9.15
CA ASN A 34 7.25 -7.99 -10.30
C ASN A 34 7.41 -6.57 -10.88
N GLY A 35 6.68 -5.58 -10.35
CA GLY A 35 6.65 -4.21 -10.87
C GLY A 35 5.70 -4.00 -12.05
N ASN A 36 4.83 -4.95 -12.36
CA ASN A 36 3.80 -4.82 -13.39
C ASN A 36 2.63 -3.97 -12.88
N GLN A 37 2.11 -3.08 -13.73
CA GLN A 37 0.91 -2.30 -13.42
C GLN A 37 -0.31 -3.21 -13.28
N VAL A 38 -0.91 -3.23 -12.09
CA VAL A 38 -2.22 -3.86 -11.84
C VAL A 38 -3.33 -2.87 -12.17
N VAL A 39 -3.17 -1.63 -11.71
CA VAL A 39 -4.07 -0.52 -12.03
C VAL A 39 -3.33 0.80 -11.81
N ALA A 40 -3.65 1.81 -12.62
CA ALA A 40 -3.29 3.18 -12.33
C ALA A 40 -4.52 4.08 -12.39
N ILE A 41 -4.56 5.10 -11.54
CA ILE A 41 -5.68 6.03 -11.41
C ILE A 41 -5.09 7.43 -11.49
N VAL A 42 -5.69 8.31 -12.29
CA VAL A 42 -5.26 9.70 -12.47
C VAL A 42 -6.41 10.61 -12.08
N PRO A 43 -6.58 10.93 -10.79
CA PRO A 43 -7.74 11.69 -10.32
C PRO A 43 -7.74 13.11 -10.89
N ASP A 44 -8.89 13.58 -11.40
CA ASP A 44 -9.06 14.94 -11.90
C ASP A 44 -9.23 16.00 -10.79
N LYS A 45 -9.24 15.56 -9.53
CA LYS A 45 -9.39 16.40 -8.34
C LYS A 45 -8.35 16.03 -7.30
N GLU A 46 -8.10 16.96 -6.39
CA GLU A 46 -7.24 16.70 -5.23
C GLU A 46 -7.79 15.55 -4.38
N TYR A 47 -6.90 14.67 -3.94
CA TYR A 47 -7.28 13.44 -3.25
C TYR A 47 -6.30 13.13 -2.13
N SER A 48 -6.83 12.57 -1.05
CA SER A 48 -6.07 12.13 0.14
C SER A 48 -6.33 10.67 0.50
N ASN A 49 -7.32 10.04 -0.12
CA ASN A 49 -7.63 8.63 0.05
C ASN A 49 -8.08 8.02 -1.27
N VAL A 50 -7.62 6.81 -1.56
CA VAL A 50 -7.98 6.07 -2.76
C VAL A 50 -8.38 4.67 -2.34
N VAL A 51 -9.61 4.25 -2.66
CA VAL A 51 -10.07 2.89 -2.37
C VAL A 51 -10.19 2.15 -3.69
N TYR A 52 -9.52 1.01 -3.80
CA TYR A 52 -9.55 0.17 -4.98
C TYR A 52 -9.96 -1.26 -4.60
N SER A 53 -11.06 -1.73 -5.15
CA SER A 53 -11.52 -3.13 -5.04
C SER A 53 -11.50 -3.76 -6.42
N SER A 54 -10.88 -4.93 -6.55
CA SER A 54 -10.86 -5.65 -7.82
C SER A 54 -10.66 -7.15 -7.62
N PRO A 55 -11.31 -8.00 -8.42
CA PRO A 55 -11.05 -9.44 -8.44
C PRO A 55 -9.64 -9.79 -8.93
N ALA A 56 -8.90 -8.84 -9.51
CA ALA A 56 -7.50 -9.02 -9.89
C ALA A 56 -6.54 -9.07 -8.68
N LEU A 57 -6.98 -8.62 -7.51
CA LEU A 57 -6.19 -8.69 -6.28
C LEU A 57 -6.29 -10.09 -5.66
N GLN A 58 -5.14 -10.66 -5.29
CA GLN A 58 -5.02 -12.01 -4.76
C GLN A 58 -4.54 -11.99 -3.32
N GLN A 59 -5.10 -12.86 -2.48
CA GLN A 59 -4.62 -13.05 -1.11
C GLN A 59 -3.22 -13.66 -1.11
N GLY A 60 -2.35 -13.13 -0.25
CA GLY A 60 -0.96 -13.56 -0.11
C GLY A 60 -0.03 -13.01 -1.19
N ALA A 61 -0.53 -12.22 -2.14
CA ALA A 61 0.30 -11.53 -3.11
C ALA A 61 0.82 -10.19 -2.56
N ASP A 62 2.03 -9.83 -2.97
CA ASP A 62 2.65 -8.55 -2.66
C ASP A 62 2.30 -7.50 -3.71
N TYR A 63 1.95 -6.32 -3.21
CA TYR A 63 1.61 -5.17 -4.04
C TYR A 63 2.38 -3.93 -3.57
N GLY A 64 2.79 -3.11 -4.54
CA GLY A 64 3.42 -1.81 -4.32
C GLY A 64 2.48 -0.68 -4.71
N VAL A 65 2.36 0.34 -3.88
CA VAL A 65 1.70 1.60 -4.24
C VAL A 65 2.76 2.61 -4.65
N SER A 66 2.56 3.23 -5.80
CA SER A 66 3.40 4.32 -6.29
C SER A 66 2.54 5.54 -6.63
N VAL A 67 3.08 6.74 -6.43
CA VAL A 67 2.42 8.01 -6.70
C VAL A 67 3.29 8.87 -7.61
N GLY A 68 2.67 9.69 -8.44
CA GLY A 68 3.32 10.49 -9.47
C GLY A 68 3.58 9.69 -10.74
N GLY A 69 4.61 10.05 -11.48
CA GLY A 69 4.98 9.36 -12.73
C GLY A 69 4.02 9.64 -13.89
N THR A 70 4.17 8.84 -14.94
CA THR A 70 3.37 8.94 -16.17
C THR A 70 2.71 7.61 -16.44
N VAL A 71 1.40 7.66 -16.68
CA VAL A 71 0.59 6.53 -17.13
C VAL A 71 0.28 6.73 -18.60
N THR A 72 0.51 5.70 -19.39
CA THR A 72 0.10 5.66 -20.80
C THR A 72 -0.86 4.48 -21.00
N GLY A 73 -1.97 4.69 -21.69
CA GLY A 73 -2.95 3.63 -21.94
C GLY A 73 -4.37 4.15 -22.08
N PRO A 74 -5.34 3.26 -22.37
CA PRO A 74 -6.75 3.62 -22.43
C PRO A 74 -7.24 4.02 -21.02
N VAL A 75 -7.63 5.29 -20.88
CA VAL A 75 -8.23 5.83 -19.67
C VAL A 75 -9.74 5.64 -19.76
N HIS A 76 -10.32 4.91 -18.82
CA HIS A 76 -11.76 4.83 -18.61
C HIS A 76 -12.07 5.37 -17.23
N ASP A 77 -12.83 6.46 -17.17
CA ASP A 77 -13.23 7.10 -15.90
C ASP A 77 -12.03 7.36 -14.96
N SER A 78 -10.95 7.89 -15.54
CA SER A 78 -9.69 8.21 -14.85
C SER A 78 -8.93 6.99 -14.30
N ILE A 79 -9.32 5.78 -14.69
CA ILE A 79 -8.67 4.51 -14.37
C ILE A 79 -8.01 3.93 -15.64
N VAL A 80 -6.79 3.43 -15.48
CA VAL A 80 -6.00 2.78 -16.51
C VAL A 80 -5.65 1.37 -16.02
N GLY A 81 -6.39 0.37 -16.51
CA GLY A 81 -6.13 -1.04 -16.18
C GLY A 81 -4.98 -1.62 -16.99
N ASN A 82 -5.01 -1.45 -18.32
CA ASN A 82 -4.04 -2.03 -19.26
C ASN A 82 -3.08 -0.97 -19.82
N GLY A 83 -2.40 -0.27 -18.91
CA GLY A 83 -1.46 0.79 -19.28
C GLY A 83 -0.03 0.47 -18.87
N ASN A 84 0.87 1.33 -19.32
CA ASN A 84 2.25 1.36 -18.87
C ASN A 84 2.43 2.54 -17.91
N TYR A 85 2.72 2.19 -16.66
CA TYR A 85 3.14 3.13 -15.62
C TYR A 85 4.66 3.18 -15.54
N HIS A 86 5.23 4.39 -15.61
CA HIS A 86 6.67 4.60 -15.49
C HIS A 86 7.00 5.85 -14.68
N ALA A 87 8.23 5.90 -14.14
CA ALA A 87 8.79 7.04 -13.41
C ALA A 87 8.00 7.46 -12.15
N GLY A 88 7.29 6.52 -11.53
CA GLY A 88 6.61 6.73 -10.26
C GLY A 88 7.52 6.76 -9.05
N THR A 89 7.08 7.42 -7.97
CA THR A 89 7.71 7.30 -6.65
C THR A 89 6.99 6.23 -5.83
N SER A 90 7.70 5.18 -5.40
CA SER A 90 7.11 4.16 -4.54
C SER A 90 6.76 4.77 -3.17
N LEU A 91 5.50 4.68 -2.80
CA LEU A 91 4.98 5.20 -1.53
C LEU A 91 5.07 4.14 -0.44
N THR A 92 4.60 2.93 -0.72
CA THR A 92 4.56 1.82 0.24
C THR A 92 4.40 0.49 -0.47
N GLN A 93 4.70 -0.60 0.22
CA GLN A 93 4.48 -1.98 -0.23
C GLN A 93 3.76 -2.75 0.86
N PHE A 94 2.86 -3.65 0.46
CA PHE A 94 2.04 -4.43 1.37
C PHE A 94 1.70 -5.79 0.79
N THR A 95 1.54 -6.77 1.67
CA THR A 95 1.02 -8.10 1.31
C THR A 95 -0.48 -8.14 1.58
N MET A 96 -1.26 -8.60 0.61
CA MET A 96 -2.72 -8.67 0.74
C MET A 96 -3.12 -9.86 1.64
N SER A 97 -3.18 -9.67 2.95
CA SER A 97 -3.50 -10.75 3.90
C SER A 97 -5.01 -10.93 4.14
N SER A 98 -5.79 -9.87 3.95
CA SER A 98 -7.21 -9.78 4.28
C SER A 98 -8.03 -9.28 3.09
N ILE A 99 -9.35 -9.49 3.12
CA ILE A 99 -10.29 -9.00 2.09
C ILE A 99 -10.18 -7.49 1.92
N VAL A 100 -9.96 -6.77 3.02
CA VAL A 100 -9.74 -5.32 3.03
C VAL A 100 -8.43 -5.01 3.73
N GLN A 101 -7.57 -4.26 3.07
CA GLN A 101 -6.30 -3.76 3.61
C GLN A 101 -6.30 -2.23 3.57
N THR A 102 -5.79 -1.59 4.62
CA THR A 102 -5.59 -0.14 4.62
C THR A 102 -4.09 0.14 4.67
N VAL A 103 -3.60 0.88 3.69
CA VAL A 103 -2.16 1.13 3.47
C VAL A 103 -1.92 2.63 3.33
N GLY A 104 -0.81 3.14 3.82
CA GLY A 104 -0.55 4.58 3.80
C GLY A 104 0.11 5.14 5.05
N THR A 105 0.32 6.45 5.05
CA THR A 105 0.98 7.20 6.15
C THR A 105 0.01 7.77 7.18
N ALA A 106 -1.26 7.35 7.16
CA ALA A 106 -2.13 7.54 8.31
C ALA A 106 -1.63 6.64 9.45
N ALA A 107 -1.05 7.26 10.46
CA ALA A 107 -0.78 6.65 11.76
C ALA A 107 -2.07 5.98 12.29
N GLY A 108 -2.18 4.65 12.13
CA GLY A 108 -3.31 3.87 12.60
C GLY A 108 -3.85 2.88 11.57
N GLY A 109 -3.10 1.81 11.30
CA GLY A 109 -3.56 0.71 10.44
C GLY A 109 -2.71 -0.53 10.67
N MET A 110 -3.31 -1.51 11.31
CA MET A 110 -2.69 -2.73 11.84
C MET A 110 -2.27 -3.66 10.70
N GLY A 111 -0.97 -3.73 10.38
CA GLY A 111 -0.50 -4.54 9.24
C GLY A 111 1.01 -4.62 9.06
N MET A 112 1.76 -4.97 10.11
CA MET A 112 3.14 -5.42 9.96
C MET A 112 3.36 -6.74 10.73
N PRO A 113 3.27 -7.91 10.08
CA PRO A 113 4.08 -9.04 10.47
C PRO A 113 5.38 -8.96 9.65
N PHE A 114 6.22 -7.95 9.92
CA PHE A 114 7.63 -8.09 9.55
C PHE A 114 8.23 -9.15 10.46
N GLY A 115 8.12 -10.41 10.01
CA GLY A 115 8.94 -11.50 10.47
C GLY A 115 10.40 -11.20 10.20
N ARG A 116 11.03 -10.45 11.09
CA ARG A 116 12.45 -10.58 11.37
C ARG A 116 12.58 -11.39 12.66
N THR A 117 12.60 -12.70 12.55
CA THR A 117 13.28 -13.55 13.54
C THR A 117 14.78 -13.62 13.16
N PRO A 118 15.67 -14.09 14.04
CA PRO A 118 15.98 -13.56 15.35
C PRO A 118 17.51 -13.39 15.48
N THR A 119 18.05 -12.16 15.48
CA THR A 119 19.50 -11.98 15.70
C THR A 119 19.78 -10.76 16.55
N GLY A 120 19.30 -10.82 17.78
CA GLY A 120 19.80 -10.01 18.88
C GLY A 120 20.71 -10.85 19.76
N SER A 121 21.82 -11.34 19.21
CA SER A 121 22.97 -11.75 20.01
C SER A 121 23.41 -10.51 20.76
N ARG A 122 22.87 -10.33 21.98
CA ARG A 122 23.39 -9.35 22.94
C ARG A 122 24.86 -9.72 23.14
N PRO A 123 25.81 -8.82 22.91
CA PRO A 123 27.18 -9.03 23.35
C PRO A 123 27.16 -9.17 24.87
N ASP A 124 27.84 -10.21 25.36
CA ASP A 124 28.13 -10.46 26.76
C ASP A 124 28.44 -9.17 27.53
N LYS A 125 27.57 -8.83 28.48
CA LYS A 125 27.97 -7.96 29.60
C LYS A 125 28.51 -8.87 30.70
N PRO A 126 29.78 -8.74 31.11
CA PRO A 126 30.31 -9.48 32.25
C PRO A 126 29.60 -9.09 33.55
N ALA A 127 29.54 -10.05 34.47
CA ALA A 127 28.95 -9.97 35.79
C ALA A 127 29.27 -8.67 36.56
N GLY A 128 28.25 -8.08 37.20
CA GLY A 128 28.44 -6.86 37.99
C GLY A 128 27.17 -6.44 38.75
N GLN A 129 26.85 -7.21 39.79
CA GLN A 129 26.26 -6.83 41.08
C GLN A 129 24.95 -6.01 41.13
N ARG A 130 23.97 -6.63 41.80
CA ARG A 130 22.67 -6.10 42.22
C ARG A 130 22.86 -5.07 43.35
N PRO A 131 22.23 -3.89 43.30
CA PRO A 131 22.00 -3.11 44.50
C PRO A 131 20.69 -3.58 45.16
N THR A 132 20.81 -4.11 46.37
CA THR A 132 19.70 -4.18 47.34
C THR A 132 19.70 -2.90 48.17
N TRP A 133 18.54 -2.25 48.20
CA TRP A 133 18.13 -1.03 48.93
C TRP A 133 18.76 0.29 48.49
#